data_AF-A0AAN8C084-F1
#
_entry.id   AF-A0AAN8C084-F1
#
_cell.length_a   1.000
_cell.length_b   1.000
_cell.length_c   1.000
_cell.angle_alpha   90.00
_cell.angle_beta   90.00
_cell.angle_gamma   90.00
#
_symmetry.space_group_name_H-M   'P 1'
#
loop_
_entity.id
_entity.type
_entity.pdbx_description
1 polymer ?
#
loop_
_entity_poly.entity_id
_entity_poly.type
_entity_poly.pdbx_seq_one_letter_code
_entity_poly.pdbx_strand_id
1 'polypeptide(L)'
;MEPELDSMPEVPEEILHMLPFMAAPGQFGAEVREEGLKVWRVEKMKAVLLDPSEVGAFYNGDSYLVLENRGQLGADLHMWIGEQSSRDEQVACAMLATQLDNFLSGDPVQHRHVQGYETPEFMALFPRGVSYKTGGVDSGFRRTQGSGTVQRLYQIKGKRNIRAREVELSWSSFNKGDCFILDLGEIIVSWIGSQANMFEKQKVREIASLIRDTERHGKAKIVDSNEGEEPEEMLKVLGKMPQLAESTPEEDSKADASNSASLYKVSDATGSMTMTKVSEKSPFAKDLLVRDDCFILDNGANGKIFVWKGKGANAEEKQSALKMADNFIEQMKYPRKTQVEILPQGKETIIFKQFFKSWN
;
A
#
# COMPACT_ATOMS: atom_id res chain seq x y z
N MET A 1 6.19 -18.82 57.36
CA MET A 1 5.73 -19.72 56.31
C MET A 1 5.38 -18.81 55.14
N GLU A 2 6.41 -18.45 54.37
CA GLU A 2 6.27 -17.65 53.14
C GLU A 2 5.83 -18.61 52.02
N PRO A 3 4.95 -18.20 51.09
CA PRO A 3 4.52 -19.07 50.01
C PRO A 3 5.62 -19.14 48.94
N GLU A 4 5.97 -20.36 48.53
CA GLU A 4 6.85 -20.65 47.41
C GLU A 4 6.29 -20.00 46.13
N LEU A 5 7.10 -19.18 45.47
CA LEU A 5 6.85 -18.76 44.10
C LEU A 5 6.99 -19.99 43.20
N ASP A 6 5.85 -20.42 42.67
CA ASP A 6 5.74 -21.44 41.62
C ASP A 6 6.59 -20.99 40.41
N SER A 7 7.68 -21.70 40.16
CA SER A 7 8.57 -21.44 39.04
C SER A 7 7.84 -21.81 37.76
N MET A 8 7.46 -20.81 36.97
CA MET A 8 6.95 -21.03 35.61
C MET A 8 7.98 -21.87 34.82
N PRO A 9 7.54 -22.91 34.08
CA PRO A 9 8.45 -23.75 33.32
C PRO A 9 9.22 -22.89 32.29
N GLU A 10 10.54 -23.08 32.23
CA GLU A 10 11.39 -22.42 31.24
C GLU A 10 10.90 -22.75 29.83
N VAL A 11 10.62 -21.69 29.06
CA VAL A 11 10.18 -21.80 27.67
C VAL A 11 11.39 -22.16 26.80
N PRO A 12 11.34 -23.25 26.01
CA PRO A 12 12.43 -23.66 25.12
C PRO A 12 12.93 -22.51 24.22
N GLU A 13 14.24 -22.43 24.00
CA GLU A 13 14.92 -21.36 23.25
C GLU A 13 14.35 -21.18 21.82
N GLU A 14 13.95 -22.29 21.19
CA GLU A 14 13.27 -22.34 19.89
C GLU A 14 11.92 -21.61 19.90
N ILE A 15 11.17 -21.69 21.00
CA ILE A 15 9.90 -20.98 21.20
C ILE A 15 10.18 -19.50 21.50
N LEU A 16 11.28 -19.19 22.19
CA LEU A 16 11.70 -17.82 22.49
C LEU A 16 11.95 -17.00 21.21
N HIS A 17 12.55 -17.63 20.20
CA HIS A 17 12.72 -17.05 18.86
C HIS A 17 11.38 -16.86 18.13
N MET A 18 10.34 -17.61 18.47
CA MET A 18 9.01 -17.52 17.86
C MET A 18 8.04 -16.54 18.54
N LEU A 19 8.36 -16.07 19.76
CA LEU A 19 7.52 -15.17 20.55
C LEU A 19 7.10 -13.85 19.85
N PRO A 20 7.94 -13.21 19.00
CA PRO A 20 7.50 -12.03 18.24
C PRO A 20 6.55 -12.36 17.08
N PHE A 21 6.34 -13.64 16.75
CA PHE A 21 5.72 -14.10 15.50
C PHE A 21 4.43 -14.90 15.69
N MET A 22 4.20 -15.43 16.88
CA MET A 22 2.89 -15.90 17.30
C MET A 22 2.11 -14.73 17.88
N ALA A 23 0.85 -14.60 17.49
CA ALA A 23 -0.08 -13.77 18.25
C ALA A 23 0.00 -14.25 19.71
N ALA A 24 0.40 -13.37 20.64
CA ALA A 24 0.35 -13.72 22.06
C ALA A 24 -1.05 -14.29 22.38
N PRO A 25 -1.20 -15.31 23.24
CA PRO A 25 -2.52 -15.85 23.55
C PRO A 25 -3.51 -14.73 23.91
N GLY A 26 -4.57 -14.58 23.10
CA GLY A 26 -5.57 -13.51 23.24
C GLY A 26 -5.29 -12.20 22.48
N GLN A 27 -4.19 -12.07 21.72
CA GLN A 27 -3.87 -10.88 20.92
C GLN A 27 -4.79 -10.73 19.69
N PHE A 28 -5.12 -11.84 19.04
CA PHE A 28 -6.11 -11.91 17.96
C PHE A 28 -6.95 -13.19 18.14
N GLY A 29 -8.28 -13.08 18.06
CA GLY A 29 -9.19 -14.23 18.15
C GLY A 29 -9.78 -14.63 16.81
N ALA A 30 -10.75 -15.54 16.83
CA ALA A 30 -11.39 -16.06 15.61
C ALA A 30 -12.16 -14.98 14.84
N GLU A 31 -12.56 -13.90 15.51
CA GLU A 31 -13.28 -12.77 14.94
C GLU A 31 -12.55 -12.15 13.74
N VAL A 32 -11.22 -12.19 13.67
CA VAL A 32 -10.48 -11.65 12.51
C VAL A 32 -10.79 -12.37 11.20
N ARG A 33 -11.38 -13.57 11.26
CA ARG A 33 -11.84 -14.34 10.09
C ARG A 33 -13.24 -13.95 9.63
N GLU A 34 -13.99 -13.21 10.43
CA GLU A 34 -15.31 -12.71 10.05
C GLU A 34 -15.19 -11.53 9.09
N GLU A 35 -16.09 -11.49 8.10
CA GLU A 35 -16.17 -10.40 7.12
C GLU A 35 -16.41 -9.05 7.79
N GLY A 36 -15.80 -8.00 7.24
CA GLY A 36 -15.93 -6.62 7.70
C GLY A 36 -14.61 -5.99 8.13
N LEU A 37 -14.74 -4.77 8.65
CA LEU A 37 -13.63 -3.93 9.07
C LEU A 37 -13.34 -4.11 10.57
N LYS A 38 -12.07 -4.34 10.91
CA LYS A 38 -11.60 -4.34 12.30
C LYS A 38 -10.39 -3.42 12.42
N VAL A 39 -10.40 -2.59 13.45
CA VAL A 39 -9.34 -1.59 13.66
C VAL A 39 -8.80 -1.74 15.08
N TRP A 40 -7.48 -1.84 15.18
CA TRP A 40 -6.76 -1.85 16.44
C TRP A 40 -5.81 -0.68 16.51
N ARG A 41 -5.72 -0.09 17.70
CA ARG A 41 -4.66 0.86 18.05
C ARG A 41 -3.52 0.10 18.71
N VAL A 42 -2.28 0.48 18.39
CA VAL A 42 -1.11 -0.08 19.05
C VAL A 42 -0.92 0.65 20.37
N GLU A 43 -1.03 -0.06 21.48
CA GLU A 43 -0.82 0.49 22.83
C GLU A 43 0.16 -0.39 23.60
N LYS A 44 1.34 0.16 23.95
CA LYS A 44 2.37 -0.55 24.75
C LYS A 44 2.67 -1.96 24.22
N MET A 45 2.98 -2.05 22.92
CA MET A 45 3.29 -3.29 22.18
C MET A 45 2.10 -4.26 21.97
N LYS A 46 0.86 -3.85 22.22
CA LYS A 46 -0.34 -4.68 22.02
C LYS A 46 -1.29 -4.04 21.02
N ALA A 47 -2.00 -4.87 20.25
CA ALA A 47 -3.13 -4.38 19.45
C ALA A 47 -4.39 -4.34 20.32
N VAL A 48 -4.93 -3.15 20.56
CA VAL A 48 -6.16 -2.91 21.33
C VAL A 48 -7.28 -2.62 20.33
N LEU A 49 -8.32 -3.46 20.30
CA LEU A 49 -9.44 -3.30 19.38
C LEU A 49 -10.21 -2.03 19.73
N LEU A 50 -10.49 -1.20 18.72
CA LEU A 50 -11.25 0.03 18.92
C LEU A 50 -12.74 -0.24 19.11
N ASP A 51 -13.39 0.60 19.91
CA ASP A 51 -14.84 0.67 19.91
C ASP A 51 -15.35 1.11 18.52
N PRO A 52 -16.46 0.55 18.01
CA PRO A 52 -17.02 0.94 16.71
C PRO A 52 -17.27 2.44 16.54
N SER A 53 -17.50 3.18 17.63
CA SER A 53 -17.68 4.64 17.61
C SER A 53 -16.38 5.42 17.37
N GLU A 54 -15.23 4.79 17.63
CA GLU A 54 -13.91 5.39 17.46
C GLU A 54 -13.27 5.08 16.10
N VAL A 55 -13.80 4.08 15.38
CA VAL A 55 -13.34 3.69 14.04
C VAL A 55 -13.42 4.88 13.07
N GLY A 56 -12.27 5.19 12.45
CA GLY A 56 -12.08 6.37 11.60
C GLY A 56 -11.43 7.57 12.30
N ALA A 57 -11.25 7.51 13.63
CA ALA A 57 -10.45 8.49 14.34
C ALA A 57 -9.05 7.97 14.64
N PHE A 58 -8.04 8.62 14.07
CA PHE A 58 -6.64 8.25 14.22
C PHE A 58 -5.89 9.34 14.97
N TYR A 59 -5.16 8.97 16.00
CA TYR A 59 -4.26 9.88 16.70
C TYR A 59 -2.90 9.91 15.99
N ASN A 60 -2.42 11.11 15.67
CA ASN A 60 -1.17 11.30 14.94
C ASN A 60 0.09 10.83 15.69
N GLY A 61 -0.02 10.62 17.00
CA GLY A 61 1.05 10.13 17.85
C GLY A 61 1.08 8.61 17.98
N ASP A 62 0.20 7.85 17.33
CA ASP A 62 0.21 6.38 17.45
C ASP A 62 0.26 5.67 16.08
N SER A 63 0.30 4.35 16.13
CA SER A 63 0.14 3.45 14.98
C SER A 63 -1.09 2.54 15.12
N TYR A 64 -1.65 2.11 14.00
CA TYR A 64 -2.88 1.31 13.96
C TYR A 64 -2.79 0.17 12.96
N LEU A 65 -3.49 -0.92 13.26
CA LEU A 65 -3.79 -1.99 12.33
C LEU A 65 -5.23 -1.87 11.88
N VAL A 66 -5.48 -1.98 10.58
CA VAL A 66 -6.81 -1.98 9.98
C VAL A 66 -6.92 -3.20 9.09
N LEU A 67 -7.78 -4.14 9.45
CA LEU A 67 -8.06 -5.34 8.67
C LEU A 67 -9.42 -5.17 7.99
N GLU A 68 -9.44 -5.18 6.66
CA GLU A 68 -10.66 -5.39 5.89
C GLU A 68 -10.69 -6.85 5.43
N ASN A 69 -11.58 -7.65 6.01
CA ASN A 69 -11.78 -9.03 5.60
C ASN A 69 -13.01 -9.12 4.68
N ARG A 70 -12.82 -9.55 3.43
CA ARG A 70 -13.89 -9.68 2.42
C ARG A 70 -14.23 -11.15 2.15
N GLY A 71 -13.98 -12.02 3.11
CA GLY A 71 -14.30 -13.44 3.07
C GLY A 71 -13.56 -14.14 1.95
N GLN A 72 -14.30 -14.70 0.99
CA GLN A 72 -13.71 -15.41 -0.15
C GLN A 72 -12.91 -14.49 -1.10
N LEU A 73 -13.13 -13.18 -1.05
CA LEU A 73 -12.39 -12.20 -1.85
C LEU A 73 -11.01 -11.87 -1.25
N GLY A 74 -10.66 -12.45 -0.11
CA GLY A 74 -9.41 -12.23 0.61
C GLY A 74 -9.50 -11.07 1.61
N ALA A 75 -8.34 -10.67 2.14
CA ALA A 75 -8.24 -9.59 3.11
C ALA A 75 -7.14 -8.58 2.75
N ASP A 76 -7.31 -7.35 3.21
CA ASP A 76 -6.26 -6.34 3.23
C ASP A 76 -5.93 -5.96 4.67
N LEU A 77 -4.64 -5.91 4.99
CA LEU A 77 -4.13 -5.51 6.29
C LEU A 77 -3.32 -4.23 6.15
N HIS A 78 -3.85 -3.14 6.68
CA HIS A 78 -3.22 -1.83 6.60
C HIS A 78 -2.57 -1.48 7.93
N MET A 79 -1.29 -1.11 7.88
CA MET A 79 -0.56 -0.44 8.96
C MET A 79 -0.67 1.06 8.71
N TRP A 80 -1.35 1.78 9.59
CA TRP A 80 -1.39 3.23 9.55
C TRP A 80 -0.42 3.80 10.58
N ILE A 81 0.44 4.71 10.13
CA ILE A 81 1.52 5.30 10.93
C ILE A 81 1.29 6.79 11.08
N GLY A 82 1.02 7.24 12.31
CA GLY A 82 0.87 8.64 12.63
C GLY A 82 2.16 9.42 12.41
N GLU A 83 2.04 10.68 11.98
CA GLU A 83 3.19 11.55 11.68
C GLU A 83 4.14 11.73 12.87
N GLN A 84 3.60 11.64 14.09
CA GLN A 84 4.31 11.81 15.36
C GLN A 84 4.47 10.50 16.14
N SER A 85 4.10 9.36 15.55
CA SER A 85 4.25 8.05 16.20
C SER A 85 5.70 7.73 16.52
N SER A 86 5.95 7.14 17.68
CA SER A 86 7.30 6.81 18.11
C SER A 86 7.87 5.62 17.34
N ARG A 87 9.19 5.47 17.33
CA ARG A 87 9.84 4.35 16.62
C ARG A 87 9.43 3.00 17.19
N ASP A 88 9.30 2.88 18.51
CA ASP A 88 8.86 1.65 19.17
C ASP A 88 7.42 1.30 18.80
N GLU A 89 6.51 2.26 18.68
CA GLU A 89 5.14 2.02 18.20
C GLU A 89 5.10 1.57 16.74
N GLN A 90 5.91 2.18 15.87
CA GLN A 90 6.00 1.77 14.47
C GLN A 90 6.50 0.34 14.34
N VAL A 91 7.54 -0.02 15.11
CA VAL A 91 8.08 -1.38 15.16
C VAL A 91 7.05 -2.36 15.73
N ALA A 92 6.32 -1.97 16.77
CA ALA A 92 5.23 -2.76 17.33
C ALA A 92 4.11 -2.99 16.32
N CYS A 93 3.73 -1.96 15.56
CA CYS A 93 2.73 -2.05 14.51
C CYS A 93 3.12 -3.09 13.45
N ALA A 94 4.34 -3.01 12.93
CA ALA A 94 4.85 -3.97 11.95
C ALA A 94 4.93 -5.41 12.51
N MET A 95 5.34 -5.56 13.77
CA MET A 95 5.36 -6.84 14.47
C MET A 95 3.93 -7.43 14.59
N LEU A 96 2.97 -6.65 15.07
CA LEU A 96 1.58 -7.07 15.25
C LEU A 96 0.92 -7.36 13.90
N ALA A 97 1.24 -6.61 12.85
CA ALA A 97 0.78 -6.90 11.49
C ALA A 97 1.30 -8.26 11.00
N THR A 98 2.58 -8.57 11.27
CA THR A 98 3.18 -9.87 10.93
C THR A 98 2.50 -11.01 11.69
N GLN A 99 2.21 -10.83 12.98
CA GLN A 99 1.48 -11.83 13.77
C GLN A 99 0.07 -12.07 13.23
N LEU A 100 -0.64 -11.00 12.85
CA LEU A 100 -1.99 -11.09 12.27
C LEU A 100 -1.97 -11.75 10.88
N ASP A 101 -1.00 -11.41 10.02
CA ASP A 101 -0.77 -12.06 8.73
C ASP A 101 -0.56 -13.57 8.91
N ASN A 102 0.31 -13.97 9.84
CA ASN A 102 0.56 -15.39 10.17
C ASN A 102 -0.71 -16.08 10.68
N PHE A 103 -1.50 -15.41 11.54
CA PHE A 103 -2.76 -15.93 12.04
C PHE A 103 -3.78 -16.16 10.91
N LEU A 104 -3.73 -15.33 9.88
CA LEU A 104 -4.50 -15.43 8.64
C LEU A 104 -3.77 -16.24 7.54
N SER A 105 -2.74 -17.01 7.92
CA SER A 105 -1.97 -17.90 7.02
C SER A 105 -1.31 -17.19 5.83
N GLY A 106 -0.97 -15.90 5.98
CA GLY A 106 -0.34 -15.08 4.96
C GLY A 106 -1.24 -14.71 3.78
N ASP A 107 -2.57 -14.85 3.92
CA ASP A 107 -3.54 -14.44 2.88
C ASP A 107 -3.61 -12.91 2.66
N PRO A 108 -3.50 -12.04 3.70
CA PRO A 108 -3.70 -10.61 3.50
C PRO A 108 -2.64 -9.95 2.60
N VAL A 109 -3.10 -9.06 1.71
CA VAL A 109 -2.22 -8.04 1.11
C VAL A 109 -1.98 -6.96 2.17
N GLN A 110 -0.72 -6.58 2.40
CA GLN A 110 -0.41 -5.61 3.44
C GLN A 110 -0.02 -4.26 2.85
N HIS A 111 -0.48 -3.19 3.50
CA HIS A 111 -0.24 -1.83 3.07
C HIS A 111 0.32 -1.01 4.23
N ARG A 112 1.38 -0.24 3.98
CA ARG A 112 1.88 0.72 4.95
C ARG A 112 1.52 2.13 4.52
N HIS A 113 0.71 2.80 5.34
CA HIS A 113 0.27 4.17 5.14
C HIS A 113 0.91 5.11 6.15
N VAL A 114 1.36 6.25 5.67
CA VAL A 114 1.82 7.35 6.53
C VAL A 114 0.73 8.40 6.53
N GLN A 115 0.44 8.98 7.69
CA GLN A 115 -0.56 10.04 7.84
C GLN A 115 -0.39 11.15 6.78
N GLY A 116 -1.49 11.52 6.14
CA GLY A 116 -1.54 12.53 5.08
C GLY A 116 -1.12 12.02 3.69
N TYR A 117 -0.74 10.74 3.59
CA TYR A 117 -0.33 10.06 2.35
C TYR A 117 -0.96 8.67 2.25
N GLU A 118 -2.07 8.43 2.94
CA GLU A 118 -2.84 7.20 2.87
C GLU A 118 -3.39 6.98 1.47
N THR A 119 -3.47 5.71 1.06
CA THR A 119 -4.11 5.42 -0.22
C THR A 119 -5.62 5.66 -0.12
N PRO A 120 -6.27 6.00 -1.25
CA PRO A 120 -7.72 6.10 -1.30
C PRO A 120 -8.48 4.83 -0.87
N GLU A 121 -7.92 3.63 -1.07
CA GLU A 121 -8.61 2.40 -0.64
C GLU A 121 -8.73 2.39 0.87
N PHE A 122 -7.62 2.70 1.56
CA PHE A 122 -7.62 2.77 3.01
C PHE A 122 -8.64 3.79 3.52
N MET A 123 -8.71 4.94 2.88
CA MET A 123 -9.63 5.99 3.28
C MET A 123 -11.10 5.63 2.99
N ALA A 124 -11.37 4.86 1.92
CA ALA A 124 -12.71 4.37 1.58
C ALA A 124 -13.27 3.39 2.62
N LEU A 125 -12.42 2.74 3.42
CA LEU A 125 -12.84 1.92 4.57
C LEU A 125 -13.61 2.74 5.63
N PHE A 126 -13.46 4.07 5.61
CA PHE A 126 -14.09 4.99 6.55
C PHE A 126 -15.07 5.90 5.80
N PRO A 127 -16.33 5.50 5.59
CA PRO A 127 -17.31 6.26 4.79
C PRO A 127 -17.71 7.61 5.41
N ARG A 128 -17.46 7.80 6.71
CA ARG A 128 -17.60 9.09 7.42
C ARG A 128 -16.31 9.94 7.36
N GLY A 129 -15.33 9.45 6.62
CA GLY A 129 -13.97 9.97 6.51
C GLY A 129 -13.10 9.67 7.74
N VAL A 130 -11.81 9.97 7.61
CA VAL A 130 -10.79 9.83 8.66
C VAL A 130 -10.51 11.14 9.39
N SER A 131 -10.72 11.19 10.71
CA SER A 131 -10.36 12.35 11.52
C SER A 131 -8.99 12.17 12.19
N TYR A 132 -8.06 13.08 11.94
CA TYR A 132 -6.79 13.12 12.67
C TYR A 132 -6.94 13.87 13.99
N LYS A 133 -6.79 13.15 15.08
CA LYS A 133 -6.71 13.67 16.43
C LYS A 133 -5.25 13.89 16.78
N THR A 134 -4.98 14.88 17.63
CA THR A 134 -3.63 15.02 18.17
C THR A 134 -3.48 14.37 19.52
N GLY A 135 -2.30 13.84 19.77
CA GLY A 135 -1.93 13.12 20.97
C GLY A 135 -1.76 11.66 20.61
N GLY A 136 -1.92 10.81 21.61
CA GLY A 136 -1.65 9.40 21.50
C GLY A 136 -1.67 8.76 22.88
N VAL A 137 -1.32 7.49 22.97
CA VAL A 137 -0.84 6.91 24.22
C VAL A 137 0.44 7.70 24.55
N ASP A 138 0.58 8.18 25.78
CA ASP A 138 1.56 9.24 26.13
C ASP A 138 2.94 9.10 25.45
N SER A 139 3.17 9.94 24.44
CA SER A 139 4.17 11.00 24.49
C SER A 139 3.57 12.28 23.88
N GLY A 140 3.42 13.33 24.69
CA GLY A 140 2.56 14.48 24.38
C GLY A 140 3.10 15.48 23.33
N PHE A 141 2.20 16.01 22.47
CA PHE A 141 1.95 17.44 22.15
C PHE A 141 1.04 17.60 20.90
N ARG A 142 0.35 18.76 20.74
CA ARG A 142 -0.88 18.99 19.92
C ARG A 142 -0.75 19.77 18.57
N ARG A 143 -1.58 19.43 17.55
CA ARG A 143 -2.47 20.19 16.61
C ARG A 143 -2.72 19.50 15.23
N THR A 144 -3.74 20.01 14.49
CA THR A 144 -4.85 19.30 13.77
C THR A 144 -5.05 19.58 12.26
N GLN A 145 -5.84 18.70 11.59
CA GLN A 145 -6.82 18.83 10.43
C GLN A 145 -6.57 17.77 9.32
N GLY A 146 -7.50 17.12 8.58
CA GLY A 146 -8.97 17.08 8.40
C GLY A 146 -9.34 15.94 7.38
N SER A 147 -10.62 15.57 7.24
CA SER A 147 -11.17 14.25 6.77
C SER A 147 -12.03 14.32 5.47
N GLY A 148 -12.00 13.30 4.59
CA GLY A 148 -12.98 13.11 3.50
C GLY A 148 -12.98 11.71 2.83
N THR A 149 -14.10 11.30 2.20
CA THR A 149 -14.29 10.08 1.37
C THR A 149 -13.41 10.11 0.12
N VAL A 150 -12.60 9.08 -0.15
CA VAL A 150 -11.50 9.20 -1.12
C VAL A 150 -11.72 8.46 -2.43
N GLN A 151 -11.23 9.13 -3.45
CA GLN A 151 -11.29 8.89 -4.89
C GLN A 151 -9.83 8.98 -5.38
N ARG A 152 -9.41 8.15 -6.33
CA ARG A 152 -8.00 8.08 -6.78
C ARG A 152 -7.81 8.81 -8.08
N LEU A 153 -6.66 9.45 -8.26
CA LEU A 153 -6.24 9.98 -9.54
C LEU A 153 -4.91 9.36 -9.95
N TYR A 154 -4.89 8.74 -11.12
CA TYR A 154 -3.68 8.26 -11.75
C TYR A 154 -3.35 9.10 -12.98
N GLN A 155 -2.11 9.55 -13.08
CA GLN A 155 -1.54 10.13 -14.28
C GLN A 155 -0.90 9.03 -15.13
N ILE A 156 -1.29 8.96 -16.40
CA ILE A 156 -0.73 8.07 -17.41
C ILE A 156 0.20 8.89 -18.27
N LYS A 157 1.52 8.71 -18.08
CA LYS A 157 2.53 9.52 -18.77
C LYS A 157 3.68 8.67 -19.29
N GLY A 158 4.15 9.02 -20.48
CA GLY A 158 5.40 8.52 -21.05
C GLY A 158 5.36 8.51 -22.57
N LYS A 159 6.54 8.45 -23.18
CA LYS A 159 6.68 8.42 -24.64
C LYS A 159 6.86 7.00 -25.15
N ARG A 160 7.75 6.23 -24.51
CA ARG A 160 8.02 4.82 -24.81
C ARG A 160 7.73 3.92 -23.62
N ASN A 161 7.96 4.41 -22.40
CA ASN A 161 7.77 3.66 -21.16
C ASN A 161 6.60 4.27 -20.37
N ILE A 162 5.37 4.01 -20.83
CA ILE A 162 4.17 4.59 -20.23
C ILE A 162 3.84 3.86 -18.92
N ARG A 163 3.65 4.66 -17.87
CA ARG A 163 3.28 4.17 -16.53
C ARG A 163 2.10 4.95 -15.99
N ALA A 164 1.30 4.26 -15.16
CA ALA A 164 0.36 4.93 -14.27
C ALA A 164 1.08 5.30 -12.97
N ARG A 165 1.01 6.57 -12.59
CA ARG A 165 1.45 7.06 -11.29
C ARG A 165 0.27 7.66 -10.54
N GLU A 166 0.10 7.30 -9.29
CA GLU A 166 -0.86 7.98 -8.43
C GLU A 166 -0.40 9.41 -8.17
N VAL A 167 -1.34 10.35 -8.26
CA VAL A 167 -1.11 11.79 -8.10
C VAL A 167 -2.20 12.39 -7.20
N GLU A 168 -1.99 13.62 -6.75
CA GLU A 168 -2.96 14.33 -5.92
C GLU A 168 -4.31 14.47 -6.66
N LEU A 169 -5.42 14.18 -5.97
CA LEU A 169 -6.79 14.30 -6.49
C LEU A 169 -7.19 15.79 -6.61
N SER A 170 -6.64 16.48 -7.59
CA SER A 170 -6.85 17.90 -7.80
C SER A 170 -6.61 18.24 -9.27
N TRP A 171 -7.31 19.27 -9.76
CA TRP A 171 -7.05 19.85 -11.08
C TRP A 171 -5.60 20.33 -11.26
N SER A 172 -4.87 20.61 -10.17
CA SER A 172 -3.44 20.94 -10.22
C SER A 172 -2.54 19.81 -10.72
N SER A 173 -3.00 18.55 -10.64
CA SER A 173 -2.29 17.39 -11.18
C SER A 173 -2.52 17.21 -12.69
N PHE A 174 -3.60 17.77 -13.23
CA PHE A 174 -3.98 17.60 -14.63
C PHE A 174 -3.16 18.50 -15.55
N ASN A 175 -2.94 18.02 -16.76
CA ASN A 175 -2.41 18.79 -17.87
C ASN A 175 -3.02 18.29 -19.18
N LYS A 176 -2.88 19.07 -20.25
CA LYS A 176 -3.48 18.76 -21.55
C LYS A 176 -2.77 17.62 -22.29
N GLY A 177 -1.52 17.33 -21.95
CA GLY A 177 -0.67 16.41 -22.69
C GLY A 177 -0.67 14.97 -22.18
N ASP A 178 -1.40 14.66 -21.11
CA ASP A 178 -1.43 13.32 -20.52
C ASP A 178 -2.85 12.74 -20.46
N CYS A 179 -2.95 11.44 -20.21
CA CYS A 179 -4.21 10.79 -19.85
C CYS A 179 -4.28 10.57 -18.34
N PHE A 180 -5.47 10.53 -17.78
CA PHE A 180 -5.70 10.33 -16.36
C PHE A 180 -6.79 9.30 -16.11
N ILE A 181 -6.68 8.54 -15.02
CA ILE A 181 -7.75 7.67 -14.53
C ILE A 181 -8.23 8.24 -13.20
N LEU A 182 -9.45 8.74 -13.18
CA LEU A 182 -10.14 9.12 -11.95
C LEU A 182 -11.02 7.95 -11.51
N ASP A 183 -10.63 7.33 -10.42
CA ASP A 183 -11.26 6.15 -9.90
C ASP A 183 -12.11 6.49 -8.67
N LEU A 184 -13.44 6.34 -8.83
CA LEU A 184 -14.48 6.70 -7.87
C LEU A 184 -15.14 5.47 -7.22
N GLY A 185 -14.52 4.29 -7.31
CA GLY A 185 -15.11 3.04 -6.79
C GLY A 185 -16.03 2.36 -7.81
N GLU A 186 -17.30 2.77 -7.86
CA GLU A 186 -18.27 2.21 -8.80
C GLU A 186 -18.13 2.76 -10.22
N ILE A 187 -17.49 3.92 -10.36
CA ILE A 187 -17.26 4.60 -11.63
C ILE A 187 -15.76 4.83 -11.80
N ILE A 188 -15.22 4.49 -12.96
CA ILE A 188 -13.84 4.76 -13.36
C ILE A 188 -13.89 5.69 -14.56
N VAL A 189 -13.42 6.92 -14.42
CA VAL A 189 -13.35 7.90 -15.50
C VAL A 189 -11.97 7.82 -16.15
N SER A 190 -11.91 7.46 -17.42
CA SER A 190 -10.69 7.56 -18.24
C SER A 190 -10.70 8.92 -18.93
N TRP A 191 -9.99 9.89 -18.38
CA TRP A 191 -9.92 11.25 -18.93
C TRP A 191 -8.72 11.41 -19.87
N ILE A 192 -8.94 12.01 -21.03
CA ILE A 192 -7.92 12.18 -22.08
C ILE A 192 -7.69 13.67 -22.35
N GLY A 193 -6.48 14.14 -22.06
CA GLY A 193 -6.07 15.51 -22.40
C GLY A 193 -6.05 15.74 -23.91
N SER A 194 -6.35 16.97 -24.33
CA SER A 194 -6.47 17.34 -25.75
C SER A 194 -5.19 17.09 -26.57
N GLN A 195 -4.03 17.02 -25.91
CA GLN A 195 -2.71 16.84 -26.51
C GLN A 195 -2.06 15.49 -26.16
N ALA A 196 -2.78 14.61 -25.47
CA ALA A 196 -2.26 13.31 -25.08
C ALA A 196 -1.82 12.46 -26.26
N ASN A 197 -0.74 11.70 -26.08
CA ASN A 197 -0.19 10.90 -27.17
C ASN A 197 -0.98 9.58 -27.35
N MET A 198 -0.87 8.97 -28.54
CA MET A 198 -1.67 7.78 -28.88
C MET A 198 -1.39 6.57 -27.99
N PHE A 199 -0.16 6.44 -27.50
CA PHE A 199 0.22 5.33 -26.63
C PHE A 199 -0.35 5.50 -25.22
N GLU A 200 -0.41 6.73 -24.70
CA GLU A 200 -1.07 7.04 -23.42
C GLU A 200 -2.57 6.76 -23.50
N LYS A 201 -3.21 7.14 -24.61
CA LYS A 201 -4.64 6.85 -24.88
C LYS A 201 -4.94 5.35 -24.94
N GLN A 202 -4.00 4.54 -25.41
CA GLN A 202 -4.14 3.09 -25.36
C GLN A 202 -3.95 2.56 -23.94
N LYS A 203 -2.93 3.07 -23.23
CA LYS A 203 -2.57 2.60 -21.91
C LYS A 203 -3.61 2.94 -20.84
N VAL A 204 -4.23 4.13 -20.91
CA VAL A 204 -5.32 4.52 -20.00
C VAL A 204 -6.49 3.55 -20.09
N ARG A 205 -6.90 3.14 -21.30
CA ARG A 205 -7.99 2.17 -21.51
C ARG A 205 -7.64 0.78 -21.00
N GLU A 206 -6.41 0.33 -21.22
CA GLU A 206 -5.89 -0.93 -20.72
C GLU A 206 -5.93 -0.96 -19.19
N ILE A 207 -5.38 0.06 -18.53
CA ILE A 207 -5.31 0.13 -17.07
C ILE A 207 -6.71 0.30 -16.45
N ALA A 208 -7.57 1.14 -17.02
CA ALA A 208 -8.95 1.28 -16.54
C ALA A 208 -9.74 -0.04 -16.62
N SER A 209 -9.56 -0.81 -17.70
CA SER A 209 -10.17 -2.13 -17.85
C SER A 209 -9.61 -3.12 -16.83
N LEU A 210 -8.29 -3.11 -16.61
CA LEU A 210 -7.64 -3.96 -15.62
C LEU A 210 -8.13 -3.66 -14.19
N ILE A 211 -8.23 -2.38 -13.81
CA ILE A 211 -8.77 -1.96 -12.51
C ILE A 211 -10.21 -2.46 -12.36
N ARG A 212 -11.06 -2.25 -13.37
CA ARG A 212 -12.43 -2.76 -13.37
C ARG A 212 -12.49 -4.28 -13.15
N ASP A 213 -11.76 -5.03 -13.96
CA ASP A 213 -11.91 -6.49 -14.01
C ASP A 213 -11.30 -7.18 -12.79
N THR A 214 -10.21 -6.65 -12.27
CA THR A 214 -9.47 -7.28 -11.16
C THR A 214 -9.84 -6.71 -9.80
N GLU A 215 -9.68 -5.40 -9.61
CA GLU A 215 -9.86 -4.72 -8.33
C GLU A 215 -11.33 -4.41 -8.05
N ARG A 216 -12.17 -4.30 -9.10
CA ARG A 216 -13.62 -4.09 -8.97
C ARG A 216 -14.46 -5.28 -9.38
N HIS A 217 -13.82 -6.43 -9.59
CA HIS A 217 -14.49 -7.70 -9.90
C HIS A 217 -15.46 -7.59 -11.10
N GLY A 218 -15.13 -6.75 -12.08
CA GLY A 218 -15.92 -6.50 -13.29
C GLY A 218 -17.16 -5.61 -13.07
N LYS A 219 -17.38 -5.07 -11.86
CA LYS A 219 -18.63 -4.37 -11.50
C LYS A 219 -18.62 -2.86 -11.77
N ALA A 220 -17.44 -2.25 -11.82
CA ALA A 220 -17.33 -0.81 -12.04
C ALA A 220 -17.67 -0.41 -13.48
N LYS A 221 -18.31 0.75 -13.66
CA LYS A 221 -18.58 1.34 -14.98
C LYS A 221 -17.40 2.21 -15.40
N ILE A 222 -16.85 1.95 -16.59
CA ILE A 222 -15.85 2.84 -17.19
C ILE A 222 -16.56 3.93 -18.00
N VAL A 223 -16.16 5.18 -17.79
CA VAL A 223 -16.63 6.36 -18.54
C VAL A 223 -15.42 7.01 -19.20
N ASP A 224 -15.33 6.94 -20.53
CA ASP A 224 -14.30 7.65 -21.27
C ASP A 224 -14.71 9.13 -21.45
N SER A 225 -13.79 10.05 -21.18
CA SER A 225 -14.01 11.50 -21.24
C SER A 225 -12.84 12.17 -21.94
N ASN A 226 -13.10 13.16 -22.79
CA ASN A 226 -12.07 14.05 -23.32
C ASN A 226 -12.05 15.38 -22.55
N GLU A 227 -10.96 16.13 -22.65
CA GLU A 227 -10.89 17.52 -22.19
C GLU A 227 -12.04 18.36 -22.77
N GLY A 228 -12.86 18.93 -21.89
CA GLY A 228 -14.07 19.70 -22.23
C GLY A 228 -15.37 18.90 -22.24
N GLU A 229 -15.32 17.58 -21.98
CA GLU A 229 -16.46 16.66 -21.93
C GLU A 229 -16.62 16.01 -20.55
N GLU A 230 -16.11 16.65 -19.50
CA GLU A 230 -16.02 16.06 -18.15
C GLU A 230 -17.40 15.63 -17.62
N PRO A 231 -17.57 14.38 -17.17
CA PRO A 231 -18.84 13.91 -16.62
C PRO A 231 -19.15 14.57 -15.27
N GLU A 232 -20.43 14.61 -14.92
CA GLU A 232 -20.89 15.28 -13.70
C GLU A 232 -20.25 14.71 -12.43
N GLU A 233 -20.00 13.40 -12.40
CA GLU A 233 -19.35 12.71 -11.29
C GLU A 233 -17.90 13.17 -11.09
N MET A 234 -17.18 13.47 -12.18
CA MET A 234 -15.83 14.03 -12.12
C MET A 234 -15.85 15.47 -11.59
N LEU A 235 -16.77 16.30 -12.08
CA LEU A 235 -16.91 17.70 -11.67
C LEU A 235 -17.40 17.85 -10.22
N LYS A 236 -18.21 16.91 -9.72
CA LYS A 236 -18.62 16.85 -8.30
C LYS A 236 -17.43 16.66 -7.37
N VAL A 237 -16.42 15.93 -7.82
CA VAL A 237 -15.24 15.57 -7.05
C VAL A 237 -14.15 16.64 -7.15
N LEU A 238 -13.77 16.99 -8.37
CA LEU A 238 -12.64 17.90 -8.61
C LEU A 238 -13.07 19.37 -8.60
N GLY A 239 -14.37 19.65 -8.63
CA GLY A 239 -14.92 20.98 -8.84
C GLY A 239 -14.84 21.40 -10.31
N LYS A 240 -15.11 22.69 -10.58
CA LYS A 240 -15.09 23.26 -11.93
C LYS A 240 -13.69 23.20 -12.54
N MET A 241 -13.58 22.67 -13.76
CA MET A 241 -12.31 22.60 -14.48
C MET A 241 -11.73 24.00 -14.73
N PRO A 242 -10.47 24.26 -14.33
CA PRO A 242 -9.75 25.49 -14.64
C PRO A 242 -9.09 25.41 -16.03
N GLN A 243 -8.33 26.43 -16.42
CA GLN A 243 -7.40 26.27 -17.53
C GLN A 243 -6.26 25.35 -17.11
N LEU A 244 -6.07 24.26 -17.86
CA LEU A 244 -5.02 23.28 -17.61
C LEU A 244 -3.70 23.72 -18.24
N ALA A 245 -2.60 23.31 -17.60
CA ALA A 245 -1.26 23.53 -18.13
C ALA A 245 -1.03 22.69 -19.40
N GLU A 246 -0.21 23.24 -20.29
CA GLU A 246 0.38 22.48 -21.40
C GLU A 246 1.40 21.48 -20.84
N SER A 247 1.59 20.35 -21.51
CA SER A 247 2.73 19.44 -21.22
C SER A 247 3.58 19.28 -22.46
N THR A 248 4.90 19.16 -22.27
CA THR A 248 5.83 19.12 -23.40
C THR A 248 6.37 17.70 -23.64
N PRO A 249 6.77 17.35 -24.88
CA PRO A 249 7.40 16.06 -25.17
C PRO A 249 8.68 15.77 -24.38
N GLU A 250 9.37 16.81 -23.89
CA GLU A 250 10.52 16.69 -23.00
C GLU A 250 10.10 16.17 -21.61
N GLU A 251 8.92 16.53 -21.13
CA GLU A 251 8.37 16.01 -19.87
C GLU A 251 8.03 14.52 -19.99
N ASP A 252 7.52 14.06 -21.13
CA ASP A 252 7.32 12.63 -21.40
C ASP A 252 8.65 11.87 -21.43
N SER A 253 9.68 12.50 -22.00
CA SER A 253 11.02 11.92 -22.07
C SER A 253 11.70 11.88 -20.69
N LYS A 254 11.43 12.86 -19.82
CA LYS A 254 11.83 12.84 -18.40
C LYS A 254 11.07 11.78 -17.62
N ALA A 255 9.77 11.64 -17.87
CA ALA A 255 8.95 10.59 -17.27
C ALA A 255 9.46 9.20 -17.66
N ASP A 256 9.81 8.98 -18.93
CA ASP A 256 10.42 7.73 -19.39
C ASP A 256 11.72 7.38 -18.64
N ALA A 257 12.49 8.39 -18.19
CA ALA A 257 13.69 8.20 -17.40
C ALA A 257 13.38 7.83 -15.94
N SER A 258 12.35 8.42 -15.33
CA SER A 258 11.89 8.10 -13.97
C SER A 258 10.99 6.86 -13.88
N ASN A 259 10.40 6.42 -14.99
CA ASN A 259 9.57 5.21 -15.11
C ASN A 259 10.39 3.92 -15.12
N SER A 260 11.66 4.00 -14.70
CA SER A 260 12.56 2.88 -14.56
C SER A 260 12.46 2.31 -13.14
N ALA A 261 11.91 1.10 -13.02
CA ALA A 261 11.97 0.33 -11.78
C ALA A 261 13.11 -0.69 -11.82
N SER A 262 13.67 -1.01 -10.65
CA SER A 262 14.63 -2.11 -10.44
C SER A 262 13.97 -3.23 -9.64
N LEU A 263 14.47 -4.47 -9.81
CA LEU A 263 14.01 -5.63 -9.04
C LEU A 263 15.18 -6.22 -8.26
N TYR A 264 14.95 -6.47 -6.98
CA TYR A 264 15.91 -7.04 -6.03
C TYR A 264 15.37 -8.35 -5.48
N LYS A 265 16.22 -9.36 -5.36
CA LYS A 265 15.95 -10.61 -4.66
C LYS A 265 16.45 -10.50 -3.22
N VAL A 266 15.62 -10.94 -2.29
CA VAL A 266 15.85 -10.96 -0.85
C VAL A 266 15.84 -12.44 -0.44
N SER A 267 17.01 -12.98 -0.10
CA SER A 267 17.20 -14.42 0.13
C SER A 267 18.29 -14.73 1.14
N ASP A 268 18.12 -15.82 1.87
CA ASP A 268 19.10 -16.33 2.85
C ASP A 268 19.93 -17.52 2.32
N ALA A 269 19.77 -17.90 1.05
CA ALA A 269 20.39 -19.09 0.45
C ALA A 269 21.93 -19.12 0.56
N THR A 270 22.58 -17.98 0.82
CA THR A 270 24.02 -17.86 1.07
C THR A 270 24.43 -18.16 2.52
N GLY A 271 23.50 -18.57 3.38
CA GLY A 271 23.70 -18.75 4.83
C GLY A 271 23.60 -17.45 5.63
N SER A 272 23.29 -16.34 4.96
CA SER A 272 22.99 -15.04 5.56
C SER A 272 22.03 -14.28 4.64
N MET A 273 21.21 -13.43 5.25
CA MET A 273 20.18 -12.70 4.53
C MET A 273 20.81 -11.62 3.63
N THR A 274 20.63 -11.73 2.32
CA THR A 274 21.21 -10.81 1.32
C THR A 274 20.17 -10.21 0.41
N MET A 275 20.46 -8.99 -0.07
CA MET A 275 19.66 -8.29 -1.07
C MET A 275 20.50 -8.10 -2.33
N THR A 276 20.10 -8.74 -3.42
CA THR A 276 20.83 -8.73 -4.70
C THR A 276 19.96 -8.16 -5.79
N LYS A 277 20.52 -7.25 -6.61
CA LYS A 277 19.77 -6.70 -7.74
C LYS A 277 19.73 -7.74 -8.86
N VAL A 278 18.52 -8.20 -9.20
CA VAL A 278 18.30 -9.22 -10.24
C VAL A 278 17.87 -8.61 -11.58
N SER A 279 17.39 -7.37 -11.57
CA SER A 279 17.14 -6.61 -12.80
C SER A 279 17.30 -5.11 -12.56
N GLU A 280 18.08 -4.45 -13.42
CA GLU A 280 18.32 -3.01 -13.38
C GLU A 280 17.14 -2.20 -13.90
N LYS A 281 16.31 -2.77 -14.78
CA LYS A 281 15.29 -2.00 -15.51
C LYS A 281 14.08 -2.82 -15.94
N SER A 282 12.90 -2.31 -15.63
CA SER A 282 11.62 -2.81 -16.14
C SER A 282 11.46 -2.59 -17.67
N PRO A 283 10.65 -3.40 -18.39
CA PRO A 283 9.76 -4.43 -17.89
C PRO A 283 10.48 -5.74 -17.55
N PHE A 284 10.14 -6.33 -16.40
CA PHE A 284 10.71 -7.55 -15.87
C PHE A 284 10.07 -8.81 -16.49
N ALA A 285 10.79 -9.92 -16.44
CA ALA A 285 10.24 -11.23 -16.77
C ALA A 285 9.62 -11.85 -15.49
N LYS A 286 8.42 -12.45 -15.59
CA LYS A 286 7.65 -12.95 -14.43
C LYS A 286 8.38 -14.08 -13.70
N ASP A 287 9.14 -14.88 -14.43
CA ASP A 287 10.00 -15.97 -13.95
C ASP A 287 11.15 -15.49 -13.04
N LEU A 288 11.46 -14.19 -13.02
CA LEU A 288 12.36 -13.62 -12.01
C LEU A 288 11.79 -13.74 -10.59
N LEU A 289 10.45 -13.76 -10.43
CA LEU A 289 9.80 -13.95 -9.14
C LEU A 289 9.78 -15.45 -8.78
N VAL A 290 10.89 -15.90 -8.20
CA VAL A 290 11.06 -17.29 -7.75
C VAL A 290 10.19 -17.54 -6.51
N ARG A 291 9.43 -18.63 -6.53
CA ARG A 291 8.48 -19.00 -5.48
C ARG A 291 9.10 -19.08 -4.08
N ASP A 292 10.37 -19.45 -4.01
CA ASP A 292 11.05 -19.77 -2.76
C ASP A 292 11.79 -18.58 -2.16
N ASP A 293 11.61 -17.37 -2.71
CA ASP A 293 12.29 -16.15 -2.22
C ASP A 293 11.32 -14.96 -2.09
N CYS A 294 11.81 -13.89 -1.47
CA CYS A 294 11.14 -12.58 -1.47
C CYS A 294 11.81 -11.61 -2.44
N PHE A 295 11.07 -10.61 -2.90
CA PHE A 295 11.59 -9.62 -3.84
C PHE A 295 11.17 -8.20 -3.47
N ILE A 296 12.03 -7.22 -3.73
CA ILE A 296 11.71 -5.79 -3.64
C ILE A 296 11.69 -5.23 -5.05
N LEU A 297 10.53 -4.71 -5.46
CA LEU A 297 10.38 -3.91 -6.66
C LEU A 297 10.54 -2.44 -6.27
N ASP A 298 11.65 -1.87 -6.70
CA ASP A 298 11.99 -0.48 -6.45
C ASP A 298 11.36 0.43 -7.50
N ASN A 299 10.36 1.19 -7.05
CA ASN A 299 9.76 2.31 -7.76
C ASN A 299 9.77 3.57 -6.86
N GLY A 300 10.73 3.66 -5.94
CA GLY A 300 10.75 4.68 -4.89
C GLY A 300 10.92 6.11 -5.41
N ALA A 301 11.51 6.29 -6.59
CA ALA A 301 11.54 7.59 -7.29
C ALA A 301 10.12 8.13 -7.58
N ASN A 302 9.13 7.25 -7.67
CA ASN A 302 7.71 7.56 -7.82
C ASN A 302 6.93 7.42 -6.51
N GLY A 303 7.61 7.32 -5.36
CA GLY A 303 7.00 7.33 -4.03
C GLY A 303 6.41 6.02 -3.55
N LYS A 304 6.65 4.89 -4.24
CA LYS A 304 6.13 3.57 -3.84
C LYS A 304 7.12 2.46 -4.11
N ILE A 305 7.28 1.54 -3.16
CA ILE A 305 8.01 0.28 -3.36
C ILE A 305 7.10 -0.91 -3.06
N PHE A 306 7.40 -2.07 -3.64
CA PHE A 306 6.64 -3.29 -3.42
C PHE A 306 7.52 -4.39 -2.86
N VAL A 307 6.98 -5.16 -1.92
CA VAL A 307 7.60 -6.37 -1.39
C VAL A 307 6.76 -7.56 -1.84
N TRP A 308 7.31 -8.42 -2.69
CA TRP A 308 6.63 -9.63 -3.12
C TRP A 308 7.10 -10.83 -2.28
N LYS A 309 6.17 -11.55 -1.67
CA LYS A 309 6.43 -12.72 -0.82
C LYS A 309 6.15 -14.01 -1.60
N GLY A 310 7.18 -14.76 -1.93
CA GLY A 310 7.04 -16.09 -2.53
C GLY A 310 6.28 -17.05 -1.62
N LYS A 311 5.44 -17.91 -2.20
CA LYS A 311 4.66 -18.89 -1.43
C LYS A 311 5.56 -19.90 -0.70
N GLY A 312 6.69 -20.26 -1.31
CA GLY A 312 7.69 -21.17 -0.76
C GLY A 312 8.77 -20.50 0.08
N ALA A 313 8.87 -19.16 0.07
CA ALA A 313 9.83 -18.43 0.89
C ALA A 313 9.65 -18.76 2.37
N ASN A 314 10.77 -18.87 3.08
CA ASN A 314 10.78 -19.29 4.47
C ASN A 314 10.31 -18.14 5.39
N ALA A 315 10.17 -18.44 6.69
CA ALA A 315 9.66 -17.46 7.64
C ALA A 315 10.65 -16.31 7.87
N GLU A 316 11.96 -16.61 7.94
CA GLU A 316 13.01 -15.62 8.10
C GLU A 316 13.07 -14.64 6.93
N GLU A 317 12.91 -15.11 5.70
CA GLU A 317 12.91 -14.30 4.48
C GLU A 317 11.71 -13.37 4.43
N LYS A 318 10.50 -13.90 4.68
CA LYS A 318 9.26 -13.11 4.73
C LYS A 318 9.31 -12.02 5.79
N GLN A 319 9.89 -12.32 6.95
CA GLN A 319 10.09 -11.35 8.02
C GLN A 319 11.13 -10.29 7.63
N SER A 320 12.26 -10.73 7.10
CA SER A 320 13.37 -9.85 6.73
C SER A 320 12.97 -8.91 5.61
N ALA A 321 12.09 -9.32 4.69
CA ALA A 321 11.63 -8.48 3.59
C ALA A 321 10.94 -7.18 4.06
N LEU A 322 10.22 -7.21 5.20
CA LEU A 322 9.62 -6.00 5.79
C LEU A 322 10.68 -5.03 6.33
N LYS A 323 11.61 -5.54 7.14
CA LYS A 323 12.73 -4.73 7.66
C LYS A 323 13.62 -4.20 6.53
N MET A 324 13.80 -5.01 5.48
CA MET A 324 14.57 -4.61 4.32
C MET A 324 13.89 -3.52 3.51
N ALA A 325 12.57 -3.48 3.43
CA ALA A 325 11.88 -2.38 2.76
C ALA A 325 12.19 -1.02 3.43
N ASP A 326 12.16 -0.96 4.76
CA ASP A 326 12.53 0.26 5.50
C ASP A 326 14.02 0.62 5.30
N ASN A 327 14.92 -0.36 5.47
CA ASN A 327 16.35 -0.15 5.23
C ASN A 327 16.63 0.27 3.78
N PHE A 328 15.87 -0.26 2.82
CA PHE A 328 15.99 0.06 1.41
C PHE A 328 15.59 1.51 1.13
N ILE A 329 14.48 1.98 1.71
CA ILE A 329 14.05 3.38 1.63
C ILE A 329 15.14 4.31 2.17
N GLU A 330 15.72 3.97 3.33
CA GLU A 330 16.81 4.75 3.94
C GLU A 330 18.08 4.74 3.07
N GLN A 331 18.50 3.56 2.61
CA GLN A 331 19.70 3.38 1.78
C GLN A 331 19.60 4.15 0.45
N MET A 332 18.43 4.08 -0.19
CA MET A 332 18.15 4.79 -1.44
C MET A 332 17.83 6.27 -1.24
N LYS A 333 17.74 6.75 0.01
CA LYS A 333 17.40 8.12 0.39
C LYS A 333 16.05 8.58 -0.15
N TYR A 334 15.09 7.65 -0.23
CA TYR A 334 13.74 8.01 -0.63
C TYR A 334 13.02 8.79 0.49
N PRO A 335 12.03 9.64 0.16
CA PRO A 335 11.26 10.35 1.16
C PRO A 335 10.62 9.37 2.16
N ARG A 336 10.55 9.74 3.45
CA ARG A 336 9.89 8.92 4.50
C ARG A 336 8.42 8.60 4.22
N LYS A 337 7.78 9.42 3.40
CA LYS A 337 6.41 9.23 2.90
C LYS A 337 6.27 8.18 1.79
N THR A 338 7.35 7.48 1.45
CA THR A 338 7.30 6.42 0.42
C THR A 338 6.40 5.30 0.92
N GLN A 339 5.39 4.95 0.12
CA GLN A 339 4.45 3.88 0.41
C GLN A 339 5.10 2.52 0.20
N VAL A 340 4.70 1.54 1.01
CA VAL A 340 5.14 0.14 0.90
C VAL A 340 3.92 -0.74 0.77
N GLU A 341 3.89 -1.58 -0.27
CA GLU A 341 2.85 -2.56 -0.51
C GLU A 341 3.46 -3.96 -0.52
N ILE A 342 2.95 -4.85 0.33
CA ILE A 342 3.48 -6.20 0.51
C ILE A 342 2.47 -7.20 -0.05
N LEU A 343 2.90 -7.93 -1.08
CA LEU A 343 2.07 -8.75 -1.94
C LEU A 343 2.40 -10.24 -1.74
N PRO A 344 1.49 -11.05 -1.19
CA PRO A 344 1.59 -12.50 -1.27
C PRO A 344 1.55 -12.96 -2.73
N GLN A 345 2.32 -14.00 -3.07
CA GLN A 345 2.26 -14.63 -4.39
C GLN A 345 0.82 -15.03 -4.76
N GLY A 346 0.36 -14.58 -5.93
CA GLY A 346 -1.00 -14.80 -6.44
C GLY A 346 -2.01 -13.70 -6.06
N LYS A 347 -1.61 -12.71 -5.25
CA LYS A 347 -2.44 -11.57 -4.83
C LYS A 347 -1.88 -10.23 -5.33
N GLU A 348 -1.11 -10.24 -6.41
CA GLU A 348 -0.44 -9.05 -6.91
C GLU A 348 -1.43 -8.04 -7.50
N THR A 349 -1.22 -6.75 -7.26
CA THR A 349 -2.09 -5.65 -7.75
C THR A 349 -1.74 -5.21 -9.18
N ILE A 350 -2.64 -4.50 -9.86
CA ILE A 350 -2.41 -4.06 -11.24
C ILE A 350 -1.20 -3.13 -11.35
N ILE A 351 -1.03 -2.26 -10.35
CA ILE A 351 0.09 -1.32 -10.27
C ILE A 351 1.43 -2.06 -10.14
N PHE A 352 1.49 -3.22 -9.47
CA PHE A 352 2.68 -4.07 -9.45
C PHE A 352 2.88 -4.79 -10.80
N LYS A 353 1.81 -5.40 -11.34
CA LYS A 353 1.86 -6.21 -12.57
C LYS A 353 2.31 -5.42 -13.79
N GLN A 354 2.05 -4.11 -13.85
CA GLN A 354 2.44 -3.26 -14.99
C GLN A 354 3.95 -3.29 -15.26
N PHE A 355 4.78 -3.60 -14.26
CA PHE A 355 6.24 -3.64 -14.40
C PHE A 355 6.75 -4.89 -15.10
N PHE A 356 5.89 -5.83 -15.50
CA PHE A 356 6.27 -7.10 -16.12
C PHE A 356 5.84 -7.16 -17.60
N LYS A 357 6.61 -7.88 -18.43
CA LYS A 357 6.40 -7.94 -19.90
C LYS A 357 5.07 -8.59 -20.29
N SER A 358 4.65 -9.61 -19.55
CA SER A 358 3.45 -10.39 -19.79
C SER A 358 3.03 -11.03 -18.47
N TRP A 359 1.94 -10.54 -17.88
CA TRP A 359 1.40 -11.08 -16.64
C TRP A 359 0.16 -11.92 -16.96
N ASN A 360 0.37 -13.22 -17.21
CA ASN A 360 -0.72 -14.20 -17.36
C ASN A 360 -1.07 -14.83 -16.02
#